data_AF-A0A553YJF3-F1
#
_entry.id   AF-A0A553YJF3-F1
#
_cell.length_a   1.000
_cell.length_b   1.000
_cell.length_c   1.000
_cell.angle_alpha   90.00
_cell.angle_beta   90.00
_cell.angle_gamma   90.00
#
_symmetry.space_group_name_H-M   'P 1'
#
loop_
_entity.id
_entity.type
_entity.pdbx_description
1 polymer ?
#
loop_
_entity_poly.entity_id
_entity_poly.type
_entity_poly.pdbx_seq_one_letter_code
_entity_poly.pdbx_strand_id
1 'polypeptide(L)' 'MYGLDISDATWQRAPGDAEEAVEIAFLERGAVAMRNSTEPDVVLRYTKAEWDAFVLGARDGEFDLEI' A
#
# COMPACT_ATOMS: atom_id res chain seq x y z
N MET A 1 9.77 -2.63 11.88
CA MET A 1 8.98 -2.12 10.73
C MET A 1 8.06 -0.96 11.13
N TYR A 2 7.37 -1.01 12.27
CA TYR A 2 6.56 0.11 12.81
C TYR A 2 7.35 1.39 13.20
N GLY A 3 8.69 1.36 13.15
CA GLY A 3 9.56 2.51 13.44
C GLY A 3 10.17 3.18 12.21
N LEU A 4 9.80 2.79 10.98
CA LEU A 4 10.25 3.54 9.80
C LEU A 4 9.62 4.94 9.80
N ASP A 5 10.43 5.97 9.59
CA ASP A 5 9.91 7.30 9.34
C ASP A 5 9.29 7.35 7.94
N ILE A 6 8.12 7.96 7.84
CA ILE A 6 7.34 8.13 6.60
C ILE A 6 6.93 9.58 6.39
N SER A 7 7.45 10.51 7.18
CA SER A 7 7.14 11.94 7.08
C SER A 7 7.50 12.52 5.71
N ASP A 8 8.61 12.06 5.11
CA ASP A 8 9.06 12.45 3.77
C ASP A 8 8.64 11.47 2.66
N ALA A 9 7.67 10.60 2.92
CA ALA A 9 7.25 9.60 1.95
C ALA A 9 6.55 10.25 0.73
N THR A 10 6.99 9.87 -0.46
CA THR A 10 6.32 10.25 -1.71
C THR A 10 5.18 9.26 -2.00
N TRP A 11 3.95 9.72 -1.80
CA TRP A 11 2.74 8.94 -2.02
C TRP A 11 2.35 8.90 -3.50
N GLN A 12 2.06 7.70 -3.99
CA GLN A 12 1.58 7.43 -5.34
C GLN A 12 0.12 7.00 -5.26
N ARG A 13 -0.76 7.77 -5.89
CA ARG A 13 -2.18 7.46 -6.02
C ARG A 13 -2.40 6.48 -7.17
N ALA A 14 -3.35 5.55 -7.01
CA ALA A 14 -3.84 4.76 -8.13
C ALA A 14 -4.37 5.67 -9.27
N PRO A 15 -4.15 5.31 -10.54
CA PRO A 15 -4.62 6.11 -11.67
C PRO A 15 -6.16 6.12 -11.74
N GLY A 16 -6.73 7.21 -12.26
CA GLY A 16 -8.17 7.42 -12.41
C GLY A 16 -8.70 8.57 -11.55
N ASP A 17 -9.99 8.85 -11.71
CA ASP A 17 -10.64 10.06 -11.16
C ASP A 17 -11.51 9.76 -9.93
N ALA A 18 -11.29 8.62 -9.27
CA ALA A 18 -12.04 8.24 -8.08
C ALA A 18 -11.80 9.24 -6.95
N GLU A 19 -12.85 9.62 -6.21
CA GLU A 19 -12.74 10.52 -5.05
C GLU A 19 -11.87 9.90 -3.95
N GLU A 20 -12.04 8.59 -3.73
CA GLU A 20 -11.28 7.77 -2.81
C GLU A 20 -10.33 6.84 -3.57
N ALA A 21 -9.08 6.73 -3.11
CA ALA A 21 -8.09 5.87 -3.73
C ALA A 21 -7.13 5.28 -2.69
N VAL A 22 -6.61 4.09 -3.02
CA VAL A 22 -5.43 3.55 -2.35
C VAL A 22 -4.20 4.33 -2.80
N GLU A 23 -3.39 4.74 -1.83
CA GLU A 23 -2.09 5.35 -2.05
C GLU A 23 -0.99 4.46 -1.49
N ILE A 24 0.12 4.37 -2.21
CA ILE A 24 1.31 3.62 -1.77
C ILE A 24 2.55 4.51 -1.77
N ALA A 25 3.49 4.22 -0.88
CA ALA A 25 4.82 4.84 -0.88
C ALA A 25 5.90 3.76 -0.74
N PHE A 26 6.90 3.81 -1.62
CA PHE A 26 8.08 2.96 -1.53
C PHE A 26 9.07 3.57 -0.54
N LEU A 27 9.54 2.75 0.40
CA LEU A 27 10.42 3.16 1.48
C LEU A 27 11.77 2.46 1.36
N GLU A 28 12.67 2.77 2.29
CA GLU A 28 13.97 2.12 2.38
C GLU A 28 13.86 0.59 2.48
N ARG A 29 14.89 -0.10 1.99
CA ARG A 29 15.00 -1.58 2.05
C ARG A 29 13.85 -2.31 1.35
N GLY A 30 13.13 -1.62 0.45
CA GLY A 30 12.01 -2.16 -0.31
C GLY A 30 10.74 -2.37 0.51
N ALA A 31 10.63 -1.74 1.69
CA ALA A 31 9.37 -1.68 2.42
C ALA A 31 8.35 -0.80 1.67
N VAL A 32 7.07 -1.03 1.94
CA VAL A 32 5.97 -0.28 1.32
C VAL A 32 5.00 0.17 2.42
N ALA A 33 4.59 1.43 2.36
CA ALA A 33 3.46 1.93 3.13
C ALA A 33 2.23 2.05 2.22
N MET A 34 1.06 1.78 2.77
CA MET A 34 -0.23 1.87 2.09
C MET A 34 -1.23 2.60 2.99
N ARG A 35 -2.07 3.44 2.40
CA ARG A 35 -3.15 4.13 3.11
C ARG A 35 -4.34 4.39 2.19
N ASN A 36 -5.46 4.77 2.80
CA ASN A 36 -6.58 5.37 2.10
C ASN A 36 -6.35 6.88 1.95
N SER A 37 -6.59 7.44 0.76
CA SER A 37 -6.46 8.89 0.52
C SER A 37 -7.38 9.74 1.41
N THR A 38 -8.51 9.19 1.88
CA THR A 38 -9.47 9.91 2.76
C THR A 38 -9.16 9.73 4.26
N GLU A 39 -8.29 8.77 4.62
CA GLU A 39 -7.87 8.49 6.00
C GLU A 39 -6.32 8.42 6.09
N PRO A 40 -5.61 9.53 5.82
CA PRO A 40 -4.17 9.51 5.59
C PRO A 40 -3.31 9.16 6.82
N ASP A 41 -3.89 9.21 8.02
CA ASP A 41 -3.23 8.90 9.29
C ASP A 41 -3.22 7.40 9.61
N VAL A 42 -4.08 6.60 8.95
CA VAL A 42 -4.14 5.16 9.13
C VAL A 42 -3.28 4.48 8.08
N VAL A 43 -2.04 4.15 8.47
CA VAL A 43 -1.02 3.63 7.53
C VAL A 43 -0.69 2.17 7.82
N LEU A 44 -0.96 1.31 6.84
CA LEU A 44 -0.44 -0.05 6.79
C LEU A 44 1.00 -0.03 6.29
N ARG A 45 1.84 -0.89 6.85
CA ARG A 45 3.25 -1.00 6.47
C ARG A 45 3.60 -2.45 6.23
N TYR A 46 4.39 -2.69 5.20
CA TYR A 46 4.82 -4.00 4.75
C TYR A 46 6.34 -4.00 4.63
N THR A 47 6.96 -5.08 5.09
CA THR A 47 8.33 -5.41 4.68
C THR A 47 8.31 -5.76 3.20
N LYS A 48 9.48 -5.78 2.57
CA LYS A 48 9.60 -6.24 1.18
C LYS A 48 8.95 -7.62 0.98
N ALA A 49 9.20 -8.56 1.88
CA ALA A 49 8.69 -9.93 1.77
C ALA A 49 7.16 -10.00 1.89
N GLU A 50 6.58 -9.26 2.82
CA GLU A 50 5.12 -9.20 2.97
C GLU A 50 4.46 -8.50 1.77
N TRP A 51 5.08 -7.45 1.24
CA TRP A 51 4.58 -6.78 0.03
C TRP A 51 4.62 -7.68 -1.20
N ASP A 52 5.73 -8.40 -1.40
CA ASP A 52 5.85 -9.36 -2.50
C ASP A 52 4.78 -10.45 -2.38
N ALA A 53 4.54 -10.98 -1.18
CA ALA A 53 3.49 -11.96 -0.92
C ALA A 53 2.08 -11.39 -1.18
N PHE A 54 1.79 -10.19 -0.68
CA PHE A 54 0.51 -9.51 -0.90
C PHE A 54 0.20 -9.33 -2.39
N VAL A 55 1.17 -8.84 -3.17
CA VAL A 55 0.99 -8.64 -4.62
C VAL A 55 0.80 -9.96 -5.36
N LEU A 56 1.50 -11.02 -4.95
CA LEU A 56 1.32 -12.35 -5.54
C LEU A 56 -0.08 -12.91 -5.25
N GLY A 57 -0.54 -12.86 -4.01
CA GLY A 57 -1.90 -13.29 -3.64
C GLY A 57 -2.98 -12.49 -4.37
N ALA A 58 -2.83 -11.16 -4.44
CA ALA A 58 -3.75 -10.31 -5.19
C ALA A 58 -3.83 -10.68 -6.68
N ARG A 59 -2.69 -11.05 -7.29
CA ARG A 59 -2.66 -11.49 -8.70
C ARG A 59 -3.22 -12.88 -8.91
N ASP A 60 -3.17 -13.73 -7.89
CA ASP A 60 -3.76 -15.08 -7.91
C ASP A 60 -5.28 -15.05 -7.65
N GLY A 61 -5.87 -13.86 -7.49
CA GLY A 61 -7.31 -13.69 -7.29
C GLY A 61 -7.76 -13.88 -5.85
N GLU A 62 -6.85 -13.81 -4.85
CA GLU A 62 -7.22 -13.97 -3.42
C GLU A 62 -8.29 -12.96 -2.95
N PHE A 63 -8.39 -11.81 -3.63
CA PHE A 63 -9.37 -10.76 -3.35
C PHE A 63 -10.51 -10.68 -4.37
N ASP A 64 -10.58 -11.60 -5.33
CA ASP A 64 -11.71 -11.66 -6.24
C ASP A 64 -12.96 -12.09 -5.46
N LEU A 65 -14.05 -11.35 -5.64
CA LEU A 65 -15.32 -11.74 -5.03
C LEU A 65 -15.81 -12.99 -5.75
N GLU A 66 -15.92 -14.12 -5.05
CA GLU A 66 -16.72 -15.24 -5.54
C GLU A 66 -18.17 -14.75 -5.67
N ILE A 67 -18.65 -14.64 -6.91
CA ILE A 67 -20.04 -14.28 -7.24
C ILE A 67 -20.83 -15.56 -7.52
#